data_AF-A0A8H4TF58-F1
#
_entry.id   AF-A0A8H4TF58-F1
#
_cell.length_a   1.000
_cell.length_b   1.000
_cell.length_c   1.000
_cell.angle_alpha   90.00
_cell.angle_beta   90.00
_cell.angle_gamma   90.00
#
_symmetry.space_group_name_H-M   'P 1'
#
loop_
_entity.id
_entity.type
_entity.pdbx_description
1 polymer ?
#
loop_
_entity_poly.entity_id
_entity_poly.type
_entity_poly.pdbx_seq_one_letter_code
_entity_poly.pdbx_strand_id
1 'polypeptide(L)'
;SLDPSATVGGQSQHQEELTWRLQHTPQPSYIPPFVTSIQPNTTASFPLRFRHASSYISPRIALVGDAAHVIHPLAGQGLNLGIGDVASLSSTIEYAVNHGMDIGDHLALEPYMTARYAANTKIGAMCDILHKLYNVPGNGPIPLVRSLGLGVVDRVPWLKGFIMKQAD
;
A
#
# COMPACT_ATOMS: atom_id res chain seq x y z
N SER A 1 3.77 -41.09 -15.18
CA SER A 1 2.82 -41.25 -14.06
C SER A 1 2.85 -39.97 -13.26
N LEU A 2 1.85 -39.10 -13.45
CA LEU A 2 1.67 -37.88 -12.65
C LEU A 2 0.80 -38.25 -11.46
N ASP A 3 1.31 -38.01 -10.26
CA ASP A 3 0.64 -38.29 -8.99
C ASP A 3 -0.47 -37.25 -8.74
N PRO A 4 -1.75 -37.65 -8.65
CA PRO A 4 -2.88 -36.74 -8.45
C PRO A 4 -3.04 -36.24 -7.00
N SER A 5 -2.14 -36.56 -6.08
CA SER A 5 -2.29 -36.21 -4.65
C SER A 5 -1.73 -34.84 -4.23
N ALA A 6 -1.00 -34.13 -5.09
CA ALA A 6 -0.31 -32.89 -4.73
C ALA A 6 -1.24 -31.66 -4.54
N THR A 7 -2.51 -31.73 -4.94
CA THR A 7 -3.41 -30.57 -4.96
C THR A 7 -4.31 -30.45 -3.72
N VAL A 8 -4.33 -31.46 -2.83
CA VAL A 8 -5.29 -31.53 -1.69
C VAL A 8 -4.67 -31.14 -0.34
N GLY A 9 -3.33 -31.13 -0.21
CA GLY A 9 -2.66 -30.92 1.08
C GLY A 9 -2.66 -29.49 1.65
N GLY A 10 -2.89 -28.47 0.82
CA GLY A 10 -2.80 -27.07 1.26
C GLY A 10 -3.96 -26.61 2.14
N GLN A 11 -5.20 -27.07 1.86
CA GLN A 11 -6.37 -26.61 2.61
C GLN A 11 -6.47 -27.22 4.01
N SER A 12 -6.07 -28.49 4.19
CA SER A 12 -6.13 -29.15 5.51
C SER A 12 -5.12 -28.56 6.49
N GLN A 13 -3.91 -28.23 6.02
CA GLN A 13 -2.87 -27.62 6.85
C GLN A 13 -3.31 -26.24 7.37
N HIS A 14 -3.93 -25.41 6.52
CA HIS A 14 -4.44 -24.10 6.94
C HIS A 14 -5.61 -24.23 7.93
N GLN A 15 -6.46 -25.24 7.81
CA GLN A 15 -7.55 -25.50 8.76
C GLN A 15 -7.05 -26.02 10.12
N GLU A 16 -6.03 -26.87 10.12
CA GLU A 16 -5.36 -27.30 11.35
C GLU A 16 -4.68 -26.13 12.05
N GLU A 17 -3.96 -25.29 11.31
CA GLU A 17 -3.30 -24.09 11.85
C GLU A 17 -4.34 -23.11 12.43
N LEU A 18 -5.43 -22.85 11.72
CA LEU A 18 -6.54 -22.01 12.20
C LEU A 18 -7.11 -22.54 13.51
N THR A 19 -7.37 -23.85 13.58
CA THR A 19 -7.93 -24.50 14.77
C THR A 19 -6.99 -24.35 15.96
N TRP A 20 -5.68 -24.56 15.76
CA TRP A 20 -4.66 -24.39 16.79
C TRP A 20 -4.59 -22.93 17.28
N ARG A 21 -4.64 -21.95 16.37
CA ARG A 21 -4.60 -20.52 16.73
C ARG A 21 -5.82 -20.07 17.50
N LEU A 22 -7.02 -20.56 17.16
CA LEU A 22 -8.26 -20.24 17.87
C LEU A 22 -8.25 -20.76 19.32
N GLN A 23 -7.52 -21.84 19.59
CA GLN A 23 -7.36 -22.41 20.94
C GLN A 23 -6.30 -21.66 21.77
N HIS A 24 -5.27 -21.11 21.15
CA HIS A 24 -4.11 -20.52 21.84
C HIS A 24 -4.05 -18.98 21.77
N THR A 25 -4.93 -18.34 21.00
CA THR A 25 -5.01 -16.88 20.89
C THR A 25 -6.24 -16.39 21.66
N PRO A 26 -6.08 -15.54 22.69
CA PRO A 26 -7.20 -14.89 23.33
C PRO A 26 -8.03 -14.15 22.29
N GLN A 27 -9.31 -14.47 22.20
CA GLN A 27 -10.20 -13.77 21.27
C GLN A 27 -10.24 -12.29 21.68
N PRO A 28 -10.05 -11.36 20.73
CA PRO A 28 -10.20 -9.95 21.04
C PRO A 28 -11.61 -9.72 21.59
N SER A 29 -11.72 -8.89 22.63
CA SER A 29 -13.01 -8.54 23.24
C SER A 29 -13.97 -7.83 22.27
N TYR A 30 -13.46 -7.41 21.12
CA TYR A 30 -14.21 -6.79 20.04
C TYR A 30 -13.94 -7.53 18.73
N ILE A 31 -14.96 -8.23 18.25
CA ILE A 31 -14.99 -8.79 16.90
C ILE A 31 -15.79 -7.79 16.05
N PRO A 32 -15.29 -7.35 14.89
CA PRO A 32 -16.06 -6.52 13.98
C PRO A 32 -17.41 -7.19 13.69
N PRO A 33 -18.53 -6.44 13.72
CA PRO A 33 -19.83 -7.02 13.49
C PRO A 33 -19.90 -7.64 12.09
N PHE A 34 -20.48 -8.84 12.00
CA PHE A 34 -20.76 -9.45 10.70
C PHE A 34 -21.79 -8.63 9.95
N VAL A 35 -21.56 -8.42 8.65
CA VAL A 35 -22.52 -7.75 7.77
C VAL A 35 -23.71 -8.68 7.57
N THR A 36 -24.84 -8.37 8.20
CA THR A 36 -26.07 -9.18 8.12
C THR A 36 -26.94 -8.81 6.92
N SER A 37 -26.93 -7.53 6.53
CA SER A 37 -27.69 -7.03 5.38
C SER A 37 -27.13 -5.68 4.91
N ILE A 38 -27.36 -5.35 3.63
CA ILE A 38 -27.11 -4.03 3.08
C ILE A 38 -28.45 -3.29 3.06
N GLN A 39 -28.51 -2.11 3.69
CA GLN A 39 -29.72 -1.30 3.68
C GLN A 39 -29.86 -0.57 2.34
N PRO A 40 -30.87 -0.89 1.51
CA PRO A 40 -31.02 -0.29 0.19
C PRO A 40 -31.23 1.23 0.29
N ASN A 41 -30.74 1.96 -0.71
CA ASN A 41 -30.84 3.43 -0.82
C ASN A 41 -30.17 4.23 0.31
N THR A 42 -29.18 3.64 0.99
CA THR A 42 -28.38 4.35 1.99
C THR A 42 -27.02 4.74 1.41
N THR A 43 -26.54 5.92 1.79
CA THR A 43 -25.20 6.41 1.40
C THR A 43 -24.34 6.51 2.65
N ALA A 44 -23.24 5.77 2.70
CA ALA A 44 -22.24 5.90 3.76
C ALA A 44 -21.20 6.95 3.34
N SER A 45 -20.73 7.75 4.30
CA SER A 45 -19.60 8.66 4.10
C SER A 45 -18.47 8.27 5.04
N PHE A 46 -17.25 8.26 4.51
CA PHE A 46 -16.04 7.98 5.27
C PHE A 46 -15.11 9.19 5.13
N PRO A 47 -14.63 9.77 6.25
CA PRO A 47 -13.75 10.93 6.18
C PRO A 47 -12.43 10.54 5.53
N LEU A 48 -12.16 11.11 4.36
CA LEU A 48 -10.94 10.85 3.60
C LEU A 48 -9.78 11.54 4.30
N ARG A 49 -8.92 10.75 4.94
CA ARG A 49 -7.70 11.24 5.57
C ARG A 49 -6.51 10.57 4.91
N PHE A 50 -5.63 11.38 4.35
CA PHE A 50 -4.30 10.91 3.99
C PHE A 50 -3.57 10.52 5.27
N ARG A 51 -3.14 9.27 5.39
CA ARG A 51 -2.30 8.80 6.50
C ARG A 51 -1.14 8.02 5.91
N HIS A 52 0.06 8.27 6.39
CA HIS A 52 1.24 7.53 5.96
C HIS A 52 2.08 7.23 7.19
N ALA A 53 2.40 5.96 7.42
CA ALA A 53 3.28 5.57 8.50
C ALA A 53 4.70 6.09 8.23
N SER A 54 5.39 6.53 9.29
CA SER A 54 6.78 7.02 9.18
C SER A 54 7.77 5.89 8.90
N SER A 55 7.47 4.69 9.40
CA SER A 55 8.16 3.43 9.08
C SER A 55 7.13 2.34 8.81
N TYR A 56 7.44 1.44 7.87
CA TYR A 56 6.58 0.29 7.54
C TYR A 56 7.04 -0.98 8.25
N ILE A 57 8.24 -0.97 8.84
CA ILE A 57 8.85 -2.12 9.48
C ILE A 57 9.41 -1.75 10.85
N SER A 58 9.49 -2.75 11.70
CA SER A 58 10.14 -2.74 13.02
C SER A 58 10.57 -4.20 13.31
N PRO A 59 11.46 -4.49 14.26
CA PRO A 59 11.82 -5.88 14.55
C PRO A 59 10.58 -6.75 14.77
N ARG A 60 10.46 -7.81 13.96
CA ARG A 60 9.32 -8.77 13.91
C ARG A 60 7.96 -8.16 13.54
N ILE A 61 7.91 -6.97 12.95
CA ILE A 61 6.68 -6.27 12.59
C ILE A 61 6.79 -5.71 11.16
N ALA A 62 5.77 -5.95 10.34
CA ALA A 62 5.58 -5.31 9.05
C ALA A 62 4.14 -4.77 8.93
N LEU A 63 4.00 -3.52 8.49
CA LEU A 63 2.71 -2.88 8.19
C LEU A 63 2.43 -3.00 6.69
N VAL A 64 1.19 -3.31 6.32
CA VAL A 64 0.74 -3.47 4.92
C VAL A 64 -0.61 -2.76 4.69
N GLY A 65 -0.87 -2.31 3.47
CA GLY A 65 -2.14 -1.69 3.08
C GLY A 65 -2.49 -0.47 3.94
N ASP A 66 -3.75 -0.33 4.34
CA ASP A 66 -4.28 0.79 5.12
C ASP A 66 -3.56 1.02 6.48
N ALA A 67 -2.85 0.00 7.01
CA ALA A 67 -2.02 0.16 8.20
C ALA A 67 -0.71 0.91 7.92
N ALA A 68 -0.18 0.81 6.69
CA ALA A 68 1.04 1.46 6.24
C ALA A 68 0.76 2.80 5.53
N HIS A 69 -0.29 2.85 4.71
CA HIS A 69 -0.68 4.02 3.94
C HIS A 69 -2.19 4.04 3.68
N VAL A 70 -2.80 5.22 3.85
CA VAL A 70 -4.17 5.54 3.46
C VAL A 70 -4.05 6.64 2.43
N ILE A 71 -4.24 6.30 1.16
CA ILE A 71 -4.14 7.22 0.03
C ILE A 71 -5.53 7.74 -0.34
N HIS A 72 -5.58 8.98 -0.83
CA HIS A 72 -6.82 9.64 -1.25
C HIS A 72 -7.58 8.73 -2.23
N PRO A 73 -8.82 8.30 -1.91
CA PRO A 73 -9.54 7.35 -2.74
C PRO A 73 -10.10 8.04 -3.96
N LEU A 74 -9.26 8.15 -4.98
CA LEU A 74 -9.72 8.09 -6.35
C LEU A 74 -9.95 6.61 -6.65
N ALA A 75 -11.19 6.15 -6.42
CA ALA A 75 -11.75 4.90 -6.95
C ALA A 75 -10.89 3.62 -6.78
N GLY A 76 -10.83 3.06 -5.55
CA GLY A 76 -10.45 1.64 -5.36
C GLY A 76 -8.95 1.30 -5.43
N GLN A 77 -8.07 2.29 -5.43
CA GLN A 77 -6.62 2.05 -5.50
C GLN A 77 -6.01 1.46 -4.22
N GLY A 78 -6.63 1.64 -3.05
CA GLY A 78 -6.11 1.12 -1.78
C GLY A 78 -5.93 -0.40 -1.75
N LEU A 79 -6.89 -1.13 -2.32
CA LEU A 79 -6.80 -2.59 -2.44
C LEU A 79 -5.62 -3.01 -3.33
N ASN A 80 -5.46 -2.38 -4.49
CA ASN A 80 -4.38 -2.70 -5.43
C ASN A 80 -3.00 -2.42 -4.80
N LEU A 81 -2.87 -1.33 -4.04
CA LEU A 81 -1.64 -1.01 -3.33
C LEU A 81 -1.37 -2.02 -2.20
N GLY A 82 -2.39 -2.40 -1.42
CA GLY A 82 -2.27 -3.43 -0.39
C GLY A 82 -1.87 -4.80 -0.96
N ILE A 83 -2.41 -5.20 -2.12
CA ILE A 83 -1.99 -6.42 -2.82
C ILE A 83 -0.50 -6.32 -3.23
N GLY A 84 -0.08 -5.16 -3.73
CA GLY A 84 1.32 -4.90 -4.05
C GLY A 84 2.25 -4.99 -2.84
N ASP A 85 1.80 -4.54 -1.65
CA ASP A 85 2.55 -4.67 -0.40
C ASP A 85 2.71 -6.14 -0.01
N VAL A 86 1.62 -6.91 -0.04
CA VAL A 86 1.65 -8.34 0.31
C VAL A 86 2.55 -9.11 -0.64
N ALA A 87 2.48 -8.86 -1.95
CA ALA A 87 3.36 -9.48 -2.93
C ALA A 87 4.85 -9.17 -2.64
N SER A 88 5.17 -7.90 -2.38
CA SER A 88 6.53 -7.48 -2.07
C SER A 88 7.05 -8.06 -0.75
N LEU A 89 6.20 -8.12 0.27
CA LEU A 89 6.56 -8.70 1.57
C LEU A 89 6.77 -10.21 1.45
N SER A 90 5.90 -10.90 0.72
CA SER A 90 6.02 -12.34 0.46
C SER A 90 7.36 -12.68 -0.18
N SER A 91 7.74 -11.99 -1.26
CA SER A 91 9.04 -12.20 -1.92
C SER A 91 10.23 -11.89 -1.01
N THR A 92 10.10 -10.89 -0.12
CA THR A 92 11.14 -10.54 0.85
C THR A 92 11.33 -11.65 1.90
N ILE A 93 10.22 -12.18 2.42
CA ILE A 93 10.23 -13.30 3.37
C ILE A 93 10.77 -14.57 2.72
N GLU A 94 10.32 -14.88 1.50
CA GLU A 94 10.80 -16.04 0.73
C GLU A 94 12.32 -15.97 0.52
N TYR A 95 12.84 -14.81 0.13
CA TYR A 95 14.28 -14.59 0.01
C TYR A 95 15.00 -14.80 1.35
N ALA A 96 14.47 -14.27 2.45
CA ALA A 96 15.05 -14.45 3.78
C ALA A 96 15.11 -15.91 4.22
N VAL A 97 14.03 -16.66 4.02
CA VAL A 97 13.98 -18.10 4.32
C VAL A 97 15.00 -18.87 3.49
N ASN A 98 15.08 -18.60 2.17
CA ASN A 98 15.97 -19.32 1.27
C ASN A 98 17.47 -19.06 1.55
N HIS A 99 17.80 -17.96 2.21
CA HIS A 99 19.18 -17.59 2.57
C HIS A 99 19.49 -17.80 4.07
N GLY A 100 18.56 -18.39 4.84
CA GLY A 100 18.75 -18.65 6.27
C GLY A 100 18.80 -17.39 7.14
N MET A 101 18.20 -16.29 6.69
CA MET A 101 18.07 -15.05 7.46
C MET A 101 16.91 -15.14 8.46
N ASP A 102 16.96 -14.39 9.57
CA ASP A 102 15.79 -14.24 10.45
C ASP A 102 14.76 -13.34 9.77
N ILE A 103 13.59 -13.90 9.45
CA ILE A 103 12.47 -13.19 8.81
C ILE A 103 11.94 -12.00 9.63
N GLY A 104 12.23 -11.98 10.94
CA GLY A 104 11.87 -10.91 11.84
C GLY A 104 12.95 -9.85 12.02
N ASP A 105 14.12 -10.02 11.41
CA ASP A 105 15.19 -9.04 11.50
C ASP A 105 14.88 -7.80 10.65
N HIS A 106 15.34 -6.64 11.13
CA HIS A 106 15.10 -5.38 10.43
C HIS A 106 15.75 -5.37 9.05
N LEU A 107 16.97 -5.91 8.91
CA LEU A 107 17.68 -5.95 7.63
C LEU A 107 17.03 -6.91 6.64
N ALA A 108 16.48 -8.02 7.13
CA ALA A 108 15.74 -8.95 6.29
C ALA A 108 14.46 -8.32 5.70
N LEU A 109 13.81 -7.41 6.44
CA LEU A 109 12.59 -6.71 6.02
C LEU A 109 12.85 -5.39 5.26
N GLU A 110 14.08 -4.88 5.27
CA GLU A 110 14.45 -3.63 4.60
C GLU A 110 14.08 -3.59 3.11
N PRO A 111 14.29 -4.66 2.30
CA PRO A 111 13.91 -4.65 0.88
C PRO A 111 12.42 -4.38 0.65
N TYR A 112 11.55 -4.90 1.51
CA TYR A 112 10.12 -4.61 1.48
C TYR A 112 9.85 -3.12 1.73
N MET A 113 10.44 -2.57 2.78
CA MET A 113 10.32 -1.14 3.09
C MET A 113 10.82 -0.29 1.93
N THR A 114 12.03 -0.51 1.41
CA THR A 114 12.57 0.31 0.32
C THR A 114 11.70 0.24 -0.93
N ALA A 115 11.21 -0.94 -1.31
CA ALA A 115 10.40 -1.13 -2.51
C ALA A 115 9.02 -0.47 -2.42
N ARG A 116 8.36 -0.54 -1.25
CA ARG A 116 6.99 -0.02 -1.06
C ARG A 116 6.96 1.40 -0.51
N TYR A 117 7.85 1.75 0.41
CA TYR A 117 7.97 3.11 0.94
C TYR A 117 8.28 4.11 -0.16
N ALA A 118 9.20 3.81 -1.09
CA ALA A 118 9.50 4.69 -2.23
C ALA A 118 8.35 4.81 -3.24
N ALA A 119 7.54 3.75 -3.41
CA ALA A 119 6.33 3.80 -4.23
C ALA A 119 5.24 4.66 -3.57
N ASN A 120 5.10 4.56 -2.25
CA ASN A 120 4.04 5.22 -1.48
C ASN A 120 4.41 6.66 -1.05
N THR A 121 5.70 6.99 -0.87
CA THR A 121 6.16 8.37 -0.59
C THR A 121 6.12 9.29 -1.80
N LYS A 122 6.18 8.76 -3.03
CA LYS A 122 5.93 9.57 -4.25
C LYS A 122 4.57 10.26 -4.20
N ILE A 123 3.60 9.65 -3.53
CA ILE A 123 2.26 10.22 -3.34
C ILE A 123 2.28 11.37 -2.33
N GLY A 124 3.08 11.27 -1.26
CA GLY A 124 3.28 12.38 -0.32
C GLY A 124 3.95 13.59 -0.96
N ALA A 125 5.01 13.38 -1.75
CA ALA A 125 5.66 14.46 -2.50
C ALA A 125 4.71 15.10 -3.54
N MET A 126 3.88 14.30 -4.19
CA MET A 126 2.89 14.80 -5.15
C MET A 126 1.77 15.59 -4.46
N CYS A 127 1.29 15.13 -3.30
CA CYS A 127 0.32 15.85 -2.48
C CYS A 127 0.89 17.16 -1.93
N ASP A 128 2.16 17.19 -1.51
CA ASP A 128 2.83 18.41 -1.03
C ASP A 128 3.09 19.42 -2.16
N ILE A 129 3.46 18.95 -3.36
CA ILE A 129 3.59 19.80 -4.56
C ILE A 129 2.22 20.38 -4.94
N LEU A 130 1.17 19.56 -4.95
CA LEU A 130 -0.19 19.98 -5.28
C LEU A 130 -0.73 20.95 -4.24
N HIS A 131 -0.55 20.66 -2.95
CA HIS A 131 -0.95 21.55 -1.86
C HIS A 131 -0.16 22.87 -1.91
N LYS A 132 1.15 22.85 -2.18
CA LYS A 132 1.93 24.09 -2.40
C LYS A 132 1.49 24.86 -3.64
N LEU A 133 1.04 24.20 -4.71
CA LEU A 133 0.52 24.84 -5.91
C LEU A 133 -0.84 25.52 -5.69
N TYR A 134 -1.71 24.91 -4.88
CA TYR A 134 -3.06 25.42 -4.64
C TYR A 134 -3.20 26.34 -3.42
N ASN A 135 -2.25 26.29 -2.47
CA ASN A 135 -2.34 27.01 -1.20
C ASN A 135 -1.36 28.20 -1.11
N VAL A 136 -0.86 28.72 -2.23
CA VAL A 136 -0.16 30.03 -2.28
C VAL A 136 -1.21 31.14 -2.12
N PRO A 137 -1.21 31.91 -1.02
CA PRO A 137 -2.11 33.04 -0.87
C PRO A 137 -1.48 34.31 -1.49
N GLY A 138 -2.25 35.07 -2.28
CA GLY A 138 -1.98 36.50 -2.47
C GLY A 138 -2.12 37.06 -3.90
N ASN A 139 -2.78 38.22 -3.98
CA ASN A 139 -2.91 39.10 -5.15
C ASN A 139 -1.55 39.59 -5.71
N GLY A 140 -0.90 38.85 -6.62
CA GLY A 140 0.30 39.30 -7.36
C GLY A 140 0.87 38.23 -8.32
N PRO A 141 1.61 38.61 -9.38
CA PRO A 141 1.35 38.28 -10.79
C PRO A 141 1.29 36.77 -11.11
N ILE A 142 0.12 36.18 -10.82
CA ILE A 142 -0.25 34.78 -11.02
C ILE A 142 -0.21 34.28 -12.49
N PRO A 143 -0.39 35.10 -13.55
CA PRO A 143 -0.40 34.57 -14.92
C PRO A 143 0.97 34.08 -15.45
N LEU A 144 2.08 34.59 -14.91
CA LEU A 144 3.42 34.29 -15.41
C LEU A 144 3.93 32.92 -14.92
N VAL A 145 3.61 32.54 -13.68
CA VAL A 145 4.01 31.24 -13.12
C VAL A 145 3.20 30.10 -13.74
N ARG A 146 1.93 30.34 -14.12
CA ARG A 146 1.10 29.35 -14.82
C ARG A 146 1.61 29.06 -16.24
N SER A 147 2.10 30.07 -16.94
CA SER A 147 2.68 29.94 -18.29
C SER A 147 4.11 29.39 -18.27
N LEU A 148 4.91 29.72 -17.25
CA LEU A 148 6.24 29.11 -17.04
C LEU A 148 6.14 27.65 -16.59
N GLY A 149 5.13 27.27 -15.80
CA GLY A 149 4.89 25.89 -15.39
C GLY A 149 4.56 24.96 -16.58
N LEU A 150 3.75 25.43 -17.54
CA LEU A 150 3.49 24.70 -18.78
C LEU A 150 4.71 24.70 -19.72
N GLY A 151 5.47 25.80 -19.78
CA GLY A 151 6.66 25.90 -20.62
C GLY A 151 7.85 25.06 -20.16
N VAL A 152 7.99 24.83 -18.84
CA VAL A 152 9.02 23.95 -18.28
C VAL A 152 8.66 22.48 -18.51
N VAL A 153 7.37 22.10 -18.40
CA VAL A 153 6.93 20.74 -18.73
C VAL A 153 7.16 20.40 -20.21
N ASP A 154 7.04 21.39 -21.10
CA ASP A 154 7.27 21.18 -22.54
C ASP A 154 8.76 21.15 -22.95
N ARG A 155 9.66 21.68 -22.09
CA ARG A 155 11.11 21.76 -22.35
C ARG A 155 11.96 20.69 -21.70
N VAL A 156 11.39 19.77 -20.94
CA VAL A 156 12.15 18.66 -20.33
C VAL A 156 11.69 17.31 -20.94
N PRO A 157 12.35 16.85 -22.03
CA PRO A 157 11.95 15.65 -22.79
C PRO A 157 11.85 14.38 -21.94
N TRP A 158 12.61 14.29 -20.84
CA TRP A 158 12.61 13.12 -19.96
C TRP A 158 11.28 12.93 -19.21
N LEU A 159 10.51 14.01 -18.99
CA LEU A 159 9.30 13.98 -18.18
C LEU A 159 8.10 13.56 -19.03
N LYS A 160 8.06 14.00 -20.31
CA LYS A 160 7.13 13.50 -21.33
C LYS A 160 7.29 11.99 -21.55
N GLY A 161 8.54 11.52 -21.62
CA GLY A 161 8.82 10.08 -21.77
C GLY A 161 8.37 9.24 -20.57
N PHE A 162 8.43 9.80 -19.36
CA PHE A 162 7.98 9.11 -18.15
C PHE A 162 6.46 9.03 -18.04
N ILE A 163 5.75 10.09 -18.45
CA ILE A 163 4.28 10.13 -18.45
C ILE A 163 3.69 9.21 -19.54
N MET A 164 4.28 9.19 -20.74
CA MET A 164 3.82 8.27 -21.81
C MET A 164 4.04 6.80 -21.44
N LYS A 165 5.13 6.47 -20.73
CA LYS A 165 5.38 5.10 -20.24
C LYS A 165 4.47 4.63 -19.11
N GLN A 166 3.73 5.55 -18.46
CA GLN A 166 2.74 5.21 -17.44
C GLN A 166 1.31 5.12 -18.00
N ALA A 167 1.13 5.39 -19.30
CA ALA A 167 -0.17 5.38 -19.98
C ALA A 167 -0.37 4.18 -20.93
N ASP A 168 0.61 3.28 -21.03
CA ASP A 168 0.54 2.00 -21.75
C ASP A 168 0.49 0.82 -20.76
#